data_AF-A0A8C7XRI1-F1
#
_entry.id   AF-A0A8C7XRI1-F1
#
_cell.length_a   1.000
_cell.length_b   1.000
_cell.length_c   1.000
_cell.angle_alpha   90.00
_cell.angle_beta   90.00
_cell.angle_gamma   90.00
#
_symmetry.space_group_name_H-M   'P 1'
#
loop_
_entity.id
_entity.type
_entity.pdbx_description
1 polymer ?
#
loop_
_entity_poly.entity_id
_entity_poly.type
_entity_poly.pdbx_seq_one_letter_code
_entity_poly.pdbx_strand_id
1 'polypeptide(L)'
;MADSSPDLKIGVVGFGFLGQYLVGRILKDGPGLGLNLAFVWNRNSDKLKGLVPAEFVLSNLSSFADRKSDVIVEVCHPQIVKEYGCSFLSHSHFMVGSPSALSDSDLNQKLRRAALQYGKTLYVPSGALWGGQDIQRLNDSGALKVKVWNKRKCKNIPTSKYNIHHLETMKCDVCQK
;
A
#
# COMPACT_ATOMS: atom_id res chain seq x y z
N MET A 1 -25.95 -24.68 -9.14
CA MET A 1 -25.08 -24.93 -7.97
C MET A 1 -24.10 -23.77 -7.96
N ALA A 2 -24.22 -22.86 -6.98
CA ALA A 2 -23.37 -21.67 -6.93
C ALA A 2 -21.93 -22.10 -6.64
N ASP A 3 -21.01 -21.74 -7.52
CA ASP A 3 -19.58 -21.97 -7.40
C ASP A 3 -19.05 -21.15 -6.21
N SER A 4 -19.03 -21.77 -5.03
CA SER A 4 -18.55 -21.14 -3.80
C SER A 4 -17.03 -21.05 -3.86
N SER A 5 -16.53 -19.97 -4.46
CA SER A 5 -15.14 -19.55 -4.25
C SER A 5 -14.88 -19.48 -2.73
N PRO A 6 -13.72 -19.95 -2.25
CA PRO A 6 -13.45 -19.98 -0.82
C PRO A 6 -13.48 -18.58 -0.22
N ASP A 7 -14.12 -18.45 0.95
CA ASP A 7 -14.17 -17.21 1.72
C ASP A 7 -12.75 -16.75 2.09
N LEU A 8 -12.31 -15.65 1.49
CA LEU A 8 -10.97 -15.10 1.68
C LEU A 8 -10.94 -14.18 2.90
N LYS A 9 -10.04 -14.49 3.85
CA LYS A 9 -9.83 -13.72 5.08
C LYS A 9 -8.76 -12.65 4.88
N ILE A 10 -9.13 -11.39 5.10
CA ILE A 10 -8.28 -10.22 4.85
C ILE A 10 -7.82 -9.62 6.18
N GLY A 11 -6.51 -9.57 6.40
CA GLY A 11 -5.89 -8.76 7.45
C GLY A 11 -5.53 -7.37 6.91
N VAL A 12 -5.92 -6.30 7.60
CA VAL A 12 -5.58 -4.92 7.21
C VAL A 12 -4.59 -4.31 8.20
N VAL A 13 -3.46 -3.82 7.69
CA VAL A 13 -2.41 -3.20 8.49
C VAL A 13 -2.31 -1.73 8.10
N GLY A 14 -2.91 -0.88 8.93
CA GLY A 14 -3.06 0.55 8.70
C GLY A 14 -4.52 1.00 8.69
N PHE A 15 -4.85 2.01 9.49
CA PHE A 15 -6.20 2.55 9.58
C PHE A 15 -6.26 4.07 9.36
N GLY A 16 -5.52 4.51 8.34
CA GLY A 16 -5.66 5.85 7.75
C GLY A 16 -6.87 5.93 6.82
N PHE A 17 -6.93 6.96 5.98
CA PHE A 17 -8.05 7.17 5.03
C PHE A 17 -8.33 5.96 4.14
N LEU A 18 -7.29 5.39 3.52
CA LEU A 18 -7.43 4.21 2.66
C LEU A 18 -7.80 2.96 3.47
N GLY A 19 -7.19 2.76 4.64
CA GLY A 19 -7.52 1.64 5.53
C GLY A 19 -8.97 1.66 6.01
N GLN A 20 -9.48 2.84 6.38
CA GLN A 20 -10.89 3.03 6.76
C GLN A 20 -11.84 2.70 5.60
N TYR A 21 -11.52 3.18 4.39
CA TYR A 21 -12.29 2.85 3.19
C TYR A 21 -12.30 1.34 2.93
N LEU A 22 -11.15 0.68 2.96
CA LEU A 22 -11.02 -0.76 2.74
C LEU A 22 -11.82 -1.56 3.77
N VAL A 23 -11.61 -1.29 5.06
CA VAL A 23 -12.31 -2.00 6.14
C VAL A 23 -13.82 -1.79 6.04
N GLY A 24 -14.28 -0.56 5.78
CA GLY A 24 -15.70 -0.27 5.59
C GLY A 24 -16.32 -1.03 4.42
N ARG A 25 -15.61 -1.11 3.29
CA ARG A 25 -16.07 -1.87 2.11
C ARG A 25 -16.07 -3.37 2.33
N ILE A 26 -15.05 -3.91 3.01
CA ILE A 26 -15.00 -5.33 3.36
C ILE A 26 -16.14 -5.69 4.31
N LEU A 27 -16.41 -4.89 5.34
CA LEU A 27 -17.49 -5.18 6.29
C LEU A 27 -18.88 -5.06 5.64
N LYS A 28 -19.08 -4.10 4.74
CA LYS A 28 -20.38 -3.83 4.13
C LYS A 28 -20.70 -4.75 2.94
N ASP A 29 -19.75 -4.85 2.01
CA ASP A 29 -19.97 -5.48 0.70
C ASP A 29 -19.19 -6.81 0.58
N GLY A 30 -18.19 -7.04 1.43
CA GLY A 30 -17.28 -8.18 1.36
C GLY A 30 -17.95 -9.55 1.48
N PRO A 31 -18.88 -9.80 2.43
CA PRO A 31 -19.54 -11.09 2.56
C PRO A 31 -20.24 -11.55 1.27
N GLY A 32 -20.84 -10.62 0.51
CA GLY A 32 -21.46 -10.91 -0.78
C GLY A 32 -20.46 -11.26 -1.90
N LEU A 33 -19.17 -11.01 -1.66
CA LEU A 33 -18.05 -11.28 -2.57
C LEU A 33 -17.12 -12.40 -2.04
N GLY A 34 -17.49 -13.07 -0.95
CA GLY A 34 -16.64 -14.06 -0.28
C GLY A 34 -15.39 -13.44 0.38
N LEU A 35 -15.44 -12.18 0.79
CA LEU A 35 -14.35 -11.48 1.45
C LEU A 35 -14.72 -11.17 2.90
N ASN A 36 -13.93 -11.69 3.84
CA ASN A 36 -14.18 -11.54 5.27
C ASN A 36 -13.00 -10.83 5.95
N LEU A 37 -13.31 -9.92 6.87
CA LEU A 37 -12.29 -9.26 7.66
C LEU A 37 -11.72 -10.23 8.70
N ALA A 38 -10.41 -10.39 8.74
CA ALA A 38 -9.73 -11.22 9.73
C ALA A 38 -9.26 -10.40 10.93
N PHE A 39 -8.61 -9.27 10.63
CA PHE A 39 -8.17 -8.31 11.64
C PHE A 39 -7.87 -6.94 11.03
N VAL A 40 -7.80 -5.94 11.90
CA VAL A 40 -7.32 -4.60 11.62
C VAL A 40 -6.29 -4.23 12.67
N TRP A 41 -5.12 -3.79 12.23
CA TRP A 41 -4.10 -3.23 13.09
C TRP A 41 -3.80 -1.78 12.71
N ASN A 42 -3.54 -0.95 13.72
CA ASN A 42 -2.98 0.38 13.52
C ASN A 42 -2.05 0.72 14.68
N ARG A 43 -0.97 1.45 14.39
CA ARG A 43 0.02 1.85 15.42
C ARG A 43 -0.62 2.54 16.62
N ASN A 44 -1.61 3.40 16.37
CA ASN A 44 -2.46 3.96 17.42
C ASN A 44 -3.82 3.24 17.38
N SER A 45 -4.05 2.37 18.35
CA SER A 45 -5.27 1.57 18.49
C SER A 45 -6.50 2.38 18.85
N ASP A 46 -6.34 3.59 19.42
CA ASP A 46 -7.46 4.48 19.72
C ASP A 46 -8.24 4.89 18.47
N LYS A 47 -7.56 4.94 17.30
CA LYS A 47 -8.22 5.21 16.02
C LYS A 47 -9.20 4.13 15.56
N LEU A 48 -9.14 2.95 16.15
CA LEU A 48 -10.03 1.82 15.82
C LEU A 48 -11.29 1.79 16.71
N LYS A 49 -11.21 2.40 17.90
CA LYS A 49 -12.28 2.37 18.90
C LYS A 49 -13.57 2.97 18.33
N GLY A 50 -14.65 2.21 18.42
CA GLY A 50 -15.98 2.62 17.94
C GLY A 50 -16.17 2.60 16.42
N LEU A 51 -15.11 2.33 15.64
CA LEU A 51 -15.17 2.26 14.17
C LEU A 51 -14.99 0.84 13.63
N VAL A 52 -14.29 -0.03 14.37
CA VAL A 52 -14.06 -1.43 14.02
C VAL A 52 -14.59 -2.31 15.16
N PRO A 53 -15.38 -3.37 14.87
CA PRO A 53 -15.79 -4.34 15.89
C PRO A 53 -14.59 -4.95 16.64
N ALA A 54 -14.71 -5.11 17.95
CA ALA A 54 -13.59 -5.43 18.83
C ALA A 54 -12.91 -6.77 18.50
N GLU A 55 -13.68 -7.73 17.97
CA GLU A 55 -13.20 -9.03 17.52
C GLU A 55 -12.17 -8.94 16.39
N PHE A 56 -12.24 -7.91 15.55
CA PHE A 56 -11.29 -7.69 14.45
C PHE A 56 -10.11 -6.83 14.87
N VAL A 57 -10.14 -6.15 16.02
CA VAL A 57 -9.03 -5.30 16.45
C VAL A 57 -7.85 -6.17 16.88
N LEU A 58 -6.71 -5.99 16.22
CA LEU A 58 -5.44 -6.58 16.62
C LEU A 58 -4.64 -5.56 17.44
N SER A 59 -4.33 -5.90 18.69
CA SER A 59 -3.58 -5.02 19.60
C SER A 59 -2.08 -5.02 19.30
N ASN A 60 -1.49 -6.21 19.12
CA ASN A 60 -0.08 -6.40 18.79
C ASN A 60 0.05 -6.99 17.38
N LEU A 61 0.76 -6.27 16.51
CA LEU A 61 1.00 -6.74 15.14
C LEU A 61 1.75 -8.07 15.11
N SER A 62 2.61 -8.36 16.08
CA SER A 62 3.35 -9.64 16.15
C SER A 62 2.44 -10.85 16.31
N SER A 63 1.21 -10.67 16.79
CA SER A 63 0.20 -11.73 16.95
C SER A 63 -0.72 -11.89 15.73
N PHE A 64 -0.33 -11.35 14.56
CA PHE A 64 -1.16 -11.44 13.35
C PHE A 64 -1.42 -12.89 12.90
N ALA A 65 -0.47 -13.80 13.12
CA ALA A 65 -0.57 -15.20 12.69
C ALA A 65 -1.76 -15.93 13.34
N ASP A 66 -2.12 -15.57 14.57
CA ASP A 66 -3.25 -16.15 15.30
C ASP A 66 -4.60 -15.86 14.63
N ARG A 67 -4.65 -14.81 13.81
CA ARG A 67 -5.86 -14.38 13.09
C ARG A 67 -6.11 -15.15 11.80
N LYS A 68 -5.13 -15.95 11.33
CA LYS A 68 -5.24 -16.84 10.16
C LYS A 68 -5.86 -16.16 8.93
N SER A 69 -5.34 -14.98 8.58
CA SER A 69 -5.70 -14.31 7.33
C SER A 69 -5.11 -15.04 6.12
N ASP A 70 -5.82 -15.08 5.00
CA ASP A 70 -5.30 -15.57 3.73
C ASP A 70 -4.42 -14.52 3.05
N VAL A 71 -4.83 -13.25 3.14
CA VAL A 71 -4.08 -12.11 2.60
C VAL A 71 -3.95 -10.99 3.63
N ILE A 72 -2.77 -10.39 3.70
CA ILE A 72 -2.49 -9.21 4.49
C ILE A 72 -2.32 -8.02 3.55
N VAL A 73 -3.04 -6.93 3.81
CA VAL A 73 -2.99 -5.69 3.04
C VAL A 73 -2.39 -4.60 3.91
N GLU A 74 -1.17 -4.17 3.58
CA GLU A 74 -0.49 -3.07 4.27
C GLU A 74 -0.79 -1.73 3.58
N VAL A 75 -1.29 -0.75 4.33
CA VAL A 75 -1.66 0.59 3.86
C VAL A 75 -1.32 1.68 4.89
N CYS A 76 -0.08 1.64 5.42
CA CYS A 76 0.36 2.55 6.47
C CYS A 76 1.74 3.18 6.24
N HIS A 77 2.80 2.39 6.10
CA HIS A 77 4.17 2.88 6.02
C HIS A 77 5.15 1.81 5.52
N PRO A 78 6.13 2.17 4.65
CA PRO A 78 7.19 1.26 4.18
C PRO A 78 7.96 0.53 5.29
N GLN A 79 8.05 1.12 6.47
CA GLN A 79 8.74 0.54 7.62
C GLN A 79 8.08 -0.78 8.08
N ILE A 80 6.75 -0.89 7.99
CA ILE A 80 6.05 -2.13 8.36
C ILE A 80 6.39 -3.25 7.37
N VAL A 81 6.55 -2.92 6.09
CA VAL A 81 7.00 -3.86 5.06
C VAL A 81 8.42 -4.37 5.38
N LYS A 82 9.31 -3.49 5.83
CA LYS A 82 10.69 -3.85 6.23
C LYS A 82 10.72 -4.78 7.44
N GLU A 83 9.93 -4.47 8.46
CA GLU A 83 9.94 -5.20 9.74
C GLU A 83 9.18 -6.52 9.67
N TYR A 84 8.00 -6.53 9.03
CA TYR A 84 7.06 -7.65 9.09
C TYR A 84 6.86 -8.36 7.75
N GLY A 85 7.30 -7.81 6.62
CA GLY A 85 6.94 -8.33 5.30
C GLY A 85 7.33 -9.80 5.07
N CYS A 86 8.51 -10.22 5.52
CA CYS A 86 8.91 -11.64 5.45
C CYS A 86 8.07 -12.54 6.37
N SER A 87 7.69 -12.04 7.55
CA SER A 87 6.85 -12.76 8.52
C SER A 87 5.41 -12.90 8.00
N PHE A 88 4.86 -11.85 7.39
CA PHE A 88 3.58 -11.92 6.69
C PHE A 88 3.59 -13.02 5.63
N LEU A 89 4.63 -13.04 4.77
CA LEU A 89 4.78 -14.05 3.72
C LEU A 89 4.98 -15.48 4.23
N SER A 90 5.38 -15.70 5.49
CA SER A 90 5.44 -17.06 6.03
C SER A 90 4.09 -17.63 6.44
N HIS A 91 3.03 -16.81 6.48
CA HIS A 91 1.69 -17.22 6.91
C HIS A 91 0.60 -16.92 5.87
N SER A 92 0.71 -15.80 5.15
CA SER A 92 -0.33 -15.24 4.29
C SER A 92 0.25 -14.72 2.98
N HIS A 93 -0.59 -14.59 1.95
CA HIS A 93 -0.25 -13.72 0.84
C HIS A 93 -0.13 -12.27 1.33
N PHE A 94 0.68 -11.47 0.66
CA PHE A 94 0.99 -10.13 1.16
C PHE A 94 0.85 -9.09 0.05
N MET A 95 -0.02 -8.09 0.25
CA MET A 95 -0.16 -6.93 -0.61
C MET A 95 0.53 -5.71 0.01
N VAL A 96 1.53 -5.18 -0.69
CA VAL A 96 2.33 -4.03 -0.29
C VAL A 96 1.68 -2.74 -0.81
N GLY A 97 0.89 -2.06 0.02
CA GLY A 97 0.31 -0.76 -0.35
C GLY A 97 1.31 0.41 -0.30
N SER A 98 2.46 0.23 0.37
CA SER A 98 3.58 1.16 0.36
C SER A 98 4.73 0.68 -0.56
N PRO A 99 4.59 0.70 -1.91
CA PRO A 99 5.56 0.09 -2.82
C PRO A 99 6.93 0.76 -2.82
N SER A 100 7.07 1.97 -2.25
CA SER A 100 8.37 2.59 -2.02
C SER A 100 9.28 1.77 -1.10
N ALA A 101 8.74 0.82 -0.32
CA ALA A 101 9.57 -0.17 0.38
C ALA A 101 10.39 -1.04 -0.58
N LEU A 102 9.86 -1.33 -1.77
CA LEU A 102 10.46 -2.23 -2.77
C LEU A 102 11.58 -1.57 -3.59
N SER A 103 11.86 -0.28 -3.38
CA SER A 103 13.01 0.39 -4.01
C SER A 103 14.33 -0.03 -3.38
N ASP A 104 14.31 -0.55 -2.16
CA ASP A 104 15.45 -1.20 -1.52
C ASP A 104 15.65 -2.58 -2.13
N SER A 105 16.75 -2.76 -2.87
CA SER A 105 17.04 -4.00 -3.60
C SER A 105 17.14 -5.21 -2.70
N ASP A 106 17.71 -5.04 -1.51
CA ASP A 106 17.94 -6.13 -0.56
C ASP A 106 16.63 -6.58 0.07
N LEU A 107 15.79 -5.64 0.49
CA LEU A 107 14.45 -5.94 0.98
C LEU A 107 13.61 -6.62 -0.10
N ASN A 108 13.61 -6.08 -1.32
CA ASN A 108 12.85 -6.64 -2.43
C ASN A 108 13.27 -8.10 -2.71
N GLN A 109 14.57 -8.37 -2.75
CA GLN A 109 15.08 -9.73 -2.92
C GLN A 109 14.71 -10.65 -1.76
N LYS A 110 14.79 -10.18 -0.51
CA LYS A 110 14.36 -10.94 0.68
C LYS A 110 12.88 -11.31 0.62
N LEU A 111 12.01 -10.37 0.27
CA LEU A 111 10.56 -10.61 0.13
C LEU A 111 10.26 -11.60 -0.99
N ARG A 112 10.92 -11.49 -2.15
CA ARG A 112 10.77 -12.46 -3.25
C ARG A 112 11.20 -13.86 -2.85
N ARG A 113 12.33 -14.00 -2.14
CA ARG A 113 12.78 -15.29 -1.62
C ARG A 113 11.80 -15.86 -0.60
N ALA A 114 11.30 -15.04 0.32
CA ALA A 114 10.30 -15.47 1.30
C ALA A 114 9.00 -15.94 0.62
N ALA A 115 8.51 -15.20 -0.38
CA ALA A 115 7.34 -15.58 -1.16
C ALA A 115 7.52 -16.96 -1.81
N LEU A 116 8.66 -17.20 -2.46
CA LEU A 116 8.98 -18.50 -3.05
C LEU A 116 9.12 -19.61 -1.98
N GLN A 117 9.86 -19.34 -0.90
CA GLN A 117 10.13 -20.29 0.17
C GLN A 117 8.84 -20.81 0.83
N TYR A 118 7.87 -19.92 1.07
CA TYR A 118 6.63 -20.26 1.77
C TYR A 118 5.44 -20.50 0.83
N GLY A 119 5.68 -20.51 -0.50
CA GLY A 119 4.62 -20.70 -1.50
C GLY A 119 3.54 -19.61 -1.44
N LYS A 120 3.92 -18.37 -1.10
CA LYS A 120 3.02 -17.22 -1.02
C LYS A 120 3.30 -16.23 -2.14
N THR A 121 2.38 -15.29 -2.30
CA THR A 121 2.43 -14.29 -3.37
C THR A 121 2.58 -12.90 -2.76
N LEU A 122 3.54 -12.15 -3.29
CA LEU A 122 3.72 -10.72 -3.01
C LEU A 122 2.99 -9.91 -4.08
N TYR A 123 1.94 -9.20 -3.70
CA TYR A 123 1.15 -8.35 -4.57
C TYR A 123 1.56 -6.88 -4.45
N VAL A 124 1.54 -6.17 -5.57
CA VAL A 124 1.67 -4.72 -5.62
C VAL A 124 0.39 -4.16 -6.26
N PRO A 125 -0.38 -3.32 -5.55
CA PRO A 125 -1.63 -2.80 -6.08
C PRO A 125 -1.35 -1.86 -7.26
N SER A 126 -2.08 -2.05 -8.35
CA SER A 126 -1.97 -1.24 -9.57
C SER A 126 -2.27 0.25 -9.33
N GLY A 127 -3.08 0.59 -8.32
CA GLY A 127 -3.40 1.97 -7.97
C GLY A 127 -2.16 2.83 -7.63
N ALA A 128 -1.10 2.22 -7.11
CA ALA A 128 0.16 2.91 -6.84
C ALA A 128 1.06 3.05 -8.10
N LEU A 129 0.65 2.44 -9.22
CA LEU A 129 1.39 2.39 -10.48
C LEU A 129 0.42 2.32 -11.66
N TRP A 130 -0.38 3.38 -11.86
CA TRP A 130 -1.15 3.53 -13.10
C TRP A 130 -0.17 3.65 -14.27
N GLY A 131 -0.21 2.67 -15.19
CA GLY A 131 0.80 2.48 -16.24
C GLY A 131 1.81 1.35 -15.97
N GLY A 132 1.70 0.62 -14.86
CA GLY A 132 2.58 -0.50 -14.53
C GLY A 132 2.59 -1.61 -15.58
N GLN A 133 1.44 -1.88 -16.21
CA GLN A 133 1.35 -2.83 -17.32
C GLN A 133 2.15 -2.38 -18.54
N ASP A 134 2.13 -1.08 -18.86
CA ASP A 134 2.89 -0.54 -19.99
C ASP A 134 4.39 -0.49 -19.66
N ILE A 135 4.75 -0.15 -18.41
CA ILE A 135 6.13 -0.25 -17.92
C ILE A 135 6.63 -1.69 -18.02
N GLN A 136 5.80 -2.68 -17.66
CA GLN A 136 6.15 -4.09 -17.77
C GLN A 136 6.36 -4.48 -19.23
N ARG A 137 5.43 -4.14 -20.13
CA ARG A 137 5.60 -4.39 -21.58
C ARG A 137 6.86 -3.73 -22.15
N LEU A 138 7.18 -2.51 -21.72
CA LEU A 138 8.39 -1.80 -22.14
C LEU A 138 9.66 -2.45 -21.59
N ASN A 139 9.61 -2.97 -20.36
CA ASN A 139 10.70 -3.75 -19.77
C ASN A 139 10.92 -5.06 -20.54
N ASP A 140 9.83 -5.78 -20.80
CA ASP A 140 9.86 -7.07 -21.50
C ASP A 140 10.36 -6.94 -22.96
N SER A 141 10.09 -5.79 -23.59
CA SER A 141 10.61 -5.45 -24.93
C SER A 141 12.00 -4.82 -24.94
N GLY A 142 12.61 -4.59 -23.76
CA GLY A 142 13.93 -3.95 -23.63
C GLY A 142 13.96 -2.45 -23.98
N ALA A 143 12.81 -1.84 -24.26
CA ALA A 143 12.68 -0.44 -24.66
C ALA A 143 12.58 0.53 -23.46
N LEU A 144 12.58 0.02 -22.23
CA LEU A 144 12.35 0.84 -21.05
C LEU A 144 13.51 1.82 -20.79
N LYS A 145 13.22 3.12 -20.96
CA LYS A 145 14.06 4.23 -20.48
C LYS A 145 13.26 5.05 -19.49
N VAL A 146 13.61 4.99 -18.21
CA VAL A 146 12.88 5.69 -17.15
C VAL A 146 13.52 7.05 -16.87
N LYS A 147 12.72 8.12 -16.95
CA LYS A 147 13.03 9.43 -16.39
C LYS A 147 11.93 9.80 -15.40
N VAL A 148 12.29 9.99 -14.13
CA VAL A 148 11.34 10.40 -13.09
C VAL A 148 11.40 11.92 -12.96
N TRP A 149 10.25 12.58 -13.12
CA TRP A 149 10.12 14.01 -12.85
C TRP A 149 8.96 14.24 -11.89
N ASN A 150 9.23 14.93 -10.78
CA ASN A 150 8.23 15.21 -9.76
C ASN A 150 7.70 16.64 -9.92
N LYS A 151 6.43 16.79 -10.29
CA LYS A 151 5.74 18.08 -10.28
C LYS A 151 5.31 18.42 -8.85
N ARG A 152 6.09 19.20 -8.13
CA ARG A 152 5.62 19.80 -6.87
C ARG A 152 4.58 20.89 -7.21
N LYS A 153 3.36 20.78 -6.70
CA LYS A 153 2.43 21.93 -6.70
C LYS A 153 3.05 23.02 -5.81
N CYS A 154 3.33 24.19 -6.37
CA CYS A 154 3.61 25.39 -5.58
C CYS A 154 2.37 25.68 -4.73
N LYS A 155 2.43 25.45 -3.41
CA LYS A 155 1.44 25.98 -2.47
C LYS A 155 1.98 27.30 -1.93
N ASN A 156 1.19 28.36 -2.08
CA ASN A 156 1.39 29.72 -1.58
C ASN A 156 2.66 30.45 -2.09
N ILE A 157 2.59 30.96 -3.31
CA ILE A 157 3.35 32.18 -3.65
C ILE A 157 2.48 33.35 -3.14
N PRO A 158 2.96 34.22 -2.24
CA PRO A 158 2.22 35.43 -1.89
C PRO A 158 2.11 36.28 -3.16
N THR A 159 0.89 36.40 -3.70
CA THR A 159 0.59 37.21 -4.90
C THR A 159 0.62 38.72 -4.63
N SER A 160 1.08 39.17 -3.46
CA SER A 160 1.11 40.60 -3.10
C SER A 160 2.40 41.34 -3.43
N LYS A 161 3.37 40.72 -4.13
CA LYS A 161 4.68 41.36 -4.37
C LYS A 161 5.17 41.48 -5.81
N TYR A 162 4.39 41.12 -6.83
CA TYR A 162 4.88 41.22 -8.21
C TYR A 162 3.84 41.84 -9.15
N ASN A 163 4.19 43.03 -9.67
CA ASN A 163 3.46 43.72 -10.72
C ASN A 163 3.48 42.87 -12.01
N ILE A 164 2.32 42.75 -12.64
CA ILE A 164 2.00 41.75 -13.69
C ILE A 164 2.66 42.08 -15.06
N HIS A 165 3.55 43.07 -15.15
CA HIS A 165 4.14 43.52 -16.41
C HIS A 165 5.57 43.01 -16.70
N HIS A 166 6.07 42.01 -15.96
CA HIS A 166 7.35 41.37 -16.24
C HIS A 166 7.30 39.86 -15.95
N LEU A 167 6.54 39.12 -16.78
CA LEU A 167 6.36 37.66 -16.66
C LEU A 167 6.78 36.87 -17.90
N GLU A 168 7.66 37.43 -18.73
CA GLU A 168 8.47 36.63 -19.64
C GLU A 168 9.90 36.62 -19.10
N THR A 169 10.41 35.45 -18.77
CA THR A 169 11.76 35.16 -18.24
C THR A 169 12.01 35.33 -16.73
N MET A 170 11.23 34.63 -15.90
CA MET A 170 11.75 34.20 -14.59
C MET A 170 11.87 32.67 -14.56
N LYS A 171 13.08 32.19 -14.89
CA LYS A 171 13.55 30.89 -14.39
C LYS A 171 13.55 30.99 -12.86
N CYS A 172 12.79 30.10 -12.23
CA CYS A 172 12.77 29.98 -10.78
C CYS A 172 14.10 29.35 -10.32
N ASP A 173 15.06 30.19 -9.89
CA ASP A 173 16.35 29.77 -9.34
C ASP A 173 16.25 29.12 -7.95
N VAL A 174 15.04 28.79 -7.48
CA VAL A 174 14.79 28.20 -6.15
C VAL A 174 14.67 26.65 -6.22
N CYS A 175 15.00 26.03 -7.35
CA CYS A 175 14.96 24.56 -7.50
C CYS A 175 16.29 23.92 -7.95
N GLN A 176 17.43 24.61 -7.82
CA GLN A 176 18.77 24.04 -8.07
C GLN A 176 19.62 23.83 -6.81
N LYS A 177 19.03 23.33 -5.72
CA LYS A 177 19.80 22.68 -4.64
C LYS A 177 19.24 21.31 -4.34
#